data_AF-A0A5B7D1E3-F1
#
_entry.id   AF-A0A5B7D1E3-F1
#
_cell.length_a   1.000
_cell.length_b   1.000
_cell.length_c   1.000
_cell.angle_alpha   90.00
_cell.angle_beta   90.00
_cell.angle_gamma   90.00
#
_symmetry.space_group_name_H-M   'P 1'
#
loop_
_entity.id
_entity.type
_entity.pdbx_description
1 polymer ?
#
loop_
_entity_poly.entity_id
_entity_poly.type
_entity_poly.pdbx_seq_one_letter_code
_entity_poly.pdbx_strand_id
1 'polypeptide(L)'
;MVRMVRLSQGLMRWWSHKSPHLRMYHQWSPPPLTSSQEEVKHHIVDLRSDTVTKPTDGMKKAMMEALLGDDVYREDPTVSELENRMIHLTGKEAALFVPSGTMGNLISSWWYTTSHYSNIS
;
A
#
# COMPACT_ATOMS: atom_id res chain seq x y z
N MET A 1 21.55 -17.71 18.65
CA MET A 1 22.44 -18.90 18.59
C MET A 1 22.28 -19.69 19.89
N VAL A 2 21.25 -20.53 19.99
CA VAL A 2 20.98 -21.31 21.21
C VAL A 2 21.55 -22.72 21.00
N ARG A 3 22.63 -23.04 21.71
CA ARG A 3 23.26 -24.37 21.71
C ARG A 3 22.36 -25.34 22.47
N MET A 4 21.73 -26.25 21.73
CA MET A 4 20.97 -27.37 22.27
C MET A 4 21.95 -28.39 22.85
N VAL A 5 21.90 -28.60 24.17
CA VAL A 5 22.78 -29.52 24.90
C VAL A 5 22.47 -30.95 24.47
N ARG A 6 23.49 -31.66 23.98
CA ARG A 6 23.40 -33.07 23.54
C ARG A 6 23.34 -33.96 24.79
N LEU A 7 22.14 -34.39 25.18
CA LEU A 7 21.97 -35.39 26.25
C LEU A 7 22.56 -36.73 25.80
N SER A 8 23.33 -37.37 26.69
CA SER A 8 23.95 -38.67 26.42
C SER A 8 22.91 -39.78 26.29
N GLN A 9 23.16 -40.75 25.41
CA GLN A 9 22.21 -41.81 25.05
C GLN A 9 21.70 -42.63 26.25
N GLY A 10 22.42 -42.63 27.38
CA GLY A 10 22.02 -43.31 28.62
C GLY A 10 20.80 -42.69 29.30
N LEU A 11 20.63 -41.37 29.24
CA LEU A 11 19.49 -40.67 29.87
C LEU A 11 18.18 -40.90 29.09
N MET A 12 18.27 -41.04 27.76
CA MET A 12 17.11 -41.33 26.91
C MET A 12 16.52 -42.73 27.15
N ARG A 13 17.36 -43.73 27.44
CA ARG A 13 16.89 -45.10 27.74
C ARG A 13 16.11 -45.18 29.05
N TRP A 14 16.49 -44.41 30.07
CA TRP A 14 15.76 -44.34 31.36
C TRP A 14 14.40 -43.63 31.22
N TRP A 15 14.34 -42.59 30.39
CA TRP A 15 13.10 -41.82 30.14
C TRP A 15 12.07 -42.60 29.30
N SER A 16 12.53 -43.47 28.39
CA SER A 16 11.67 -44.31 27.53
C SER A 16 10.84 -45.35 28.30
N HIS A 17 11.32 -45.82 29.46
CA HIS A 17 10.62 -46.85 30.24
C HIS A 17 9.46 -46.31 31.08
N LYS A 18 9.43 -45.00 31.39
CA LYS A 18 8.40 -44.40 32.27
C LYS A 18 7.23 -43.74 31.54
N SER A 19 7.25 -43.64 30.20
CA SER A 19 6.25 -42.84 29.46
C SER A 19 5.79 -43.53 28.16
N PRO A 20 4.85 -44.49 28.23
CA PRO A 20 4.35 -45.20 27.05
C PRO A 20 3.57 -44.31 26.06
N HIS A 21 3.11 -43.13 26.49
CA HIS A 21 2.39 -42.16 25.65
C HIS A 21 3.31 -41.34 24.72
N LEU A 22 4.62 -41.32 25.00
CA LEU A 22 5.61 -40.57 24.20
C LEU A 22 6.19 -41.37 23.02
N ARG A 23 5.75 -42.63 22.82
CA ARG A 23 6.15 -43.48 21.67
C ARG A 23 5.82 -42.85 20.31
N MET A 24 4.81 -41.99 20.26
CA MET A 24 4.36 -41.34 19.03
C MET A 24 5.36 -40.33 18.47
N TYR A 25 6.30 -39.82 19.28
CA TYR A 25 7.29 -38.82 18.83
C TYR A 25 8.55 -39.43 18.21
N HIS A 26 8.78 -40.74 18.35
CA HIS A 26 9.94 -41.41 17.76
C HIS A 26 9.77 -41.74 16.26
N GLN A 27 8.55 -41.67 15.73
CA GLN A 27 8.26 -41.98 14.33
C GLN A 27 8.26 -40.75 13.42
N TRP A 28 8.35 -39.54 13.99
CA TRP A 28 8.29 -38.33 13.19
C TRP A 28 9.64 -38.06 12.52
N SER A 29 9.70 -38.27 11.22
CA SER A 29 10.74 -37.70 10.37
C SER A 29 10.21 -36.38 9.81
N PRO A 30 10.96 -35.26 9.90
CA PRO A 30 10.57 -34.04 9.22
C PRO A 30 10.41 -34.38 7.73
N PRO A 31 9.34 -33.88 7.07
CA PRO A 31 9.23 -34.04 5.63
C PRO A 31 10.52 -33.49 4.99
N PRO A 32 11.05 -34.14 3.94
CA PRO A 32 12.23 -33.63 3.26
C PRO A 32 11.98 -32.16 2.91
N LEU A 33 12.95 -31.29 3.21
CA LEU A 33 12.95 -29.92 2.71
C LEU A 33 13.20 -30.02 1.21
N THR A 34 12.17 -30.39 0.44
CA THR A 34 12.18 -30.32 -1.00
C THR A 34 12.46 -28.86 -1.32
N SER A 35 13.65 -28.57 -1.85
CA SER A 35 14.12 -27.22 -2.18
C SER A 35 13.41 -26.62 -3.40
N SER A 36 12.26 -27.17 -3.80
CA SER A 36 11.29 -26.51 -4.66
C SER A 36 10.28 -25.81 -3.76
N GLN A 37 10.62 -24.59 -3.31
CA GLN A 37 9.60 -23.67 -2.85
C GLN A 37 8.68 -23.42 -4.05
N GLU A 38 7.56 -24.12 -4.12
CA GLU A 38 6.47 -23.70 -5.00
C GLU A 38 6.04 -22.32 -4.50
N GLU A 39 6.28 -21.30 -5.33
CA GLU A 39 5.90 -19.93 -5.07
C GLU A 39 4.37 -19.85 -5.07
N VAL A 40 3.76 -20.07 -3.90
CA VAL A 40 2.31 -19.95 -3.73
C VAL A 40 1.95 -18.49 -3.96
N LYS A 41 1.39 -18.21 -5.14
CA LYS A 41 0.91 -16.89 -5.52
C LYS A 41 -0.32 -16.54 -4.68
N HIS A 42 -0.09 -15.91 -3.53
CA HIS A 42 -1.18 -15.42 -2.70
C HIS A 42 -1.86 -14.25 -3.40
N HIS A 43 -3.12 -14.44 -3.81
CA HIS A 43 -3.97 -13.35 -4.27
C HIS A 43 -4.37 -12.51 -3.04
N ILE A 44 -3.62 -11.43 -2.80
CA ILE A 44 -3.91 -10.49 -1.72
C ILE A 44 -5.07 -9.60 -2.15
N VAL A 45 -6.21 -9.75 -1.47
CA VAL A 45 -7.34 -8.83 -1.58
C VAL A 45 -7.14 -7.75 -0.52
N ASP A 46 -6.74 -6.54 -0.94
CA ASP A 46 -6.50 -5.40 -0.05
C ASP A 46 -7.76 -4.52 0.04
N LEU A 47 -8.45 -4.58 1.19
CA LEU A 47 -9.69 -3.84 1.47
C LEU A 47 -9.49 -2.68 2.44
N ARG A 48 -8.24 -2.26 2.70
CA ARG A 48 -7.96 -1.22 3.70
C ARG A 48 -8.49 0.15 3.30
N SER A 49 -8.44 0.45 2.01
CA SER A 49 -8.83 1.75 1.44
C SER A 49 -8.85 1.65 -0.08
N ASP A 50 -9.67 2.47 -0.76
CA ASP A 50 -9.62 2.67 -2.21
C ASP A 50 -8.34 3.40 -2.68
N THR A 51 -7.64 4.07 -1.77
CA THR A 51 -6.35 4.74 -2.06
C THR A 51 -5.22 3.79 -2.45
N VAL A 52 -5.37 2.47 -2.26
CA VAL A 52 -4.40 1.46 -2.72
C VAL A 52 -4.55 1.13 -4.23
N THR A 53 -5.54 1.73 -4.89
CA THR A 53 -5.80 1.55 -6.33
C THR A 53 -4.55 1.88 -7.14
N LYS A 54 -4.23 1.02 -8.11
CA LYS A 54 -3.09 1.18 -9.02
C LYS A 54 -3.58 1.66 -10.40
N PRO A 55 -2.79 2.48 -11.11
CA PRO A 55 -3.16 2.91 -12.45
C PRO A 55 -3.22 1.72 -13.41
N THR A 56 -4.26 1.68 -14.25
CA THR A 56 -4.39 0.72 -15.34
C THR A 56 -3.37 1.03 -16.44
N ASP A 57 -3.13 0.08 -17.35
CA ASP A 57 -2.15 0.30 -18.43
C ASP A 57 -2.59 1.42 -19.39
N GLY A 58 -3.90 1.61 -19.60
CA GLY A 58 -4.44 2.75 -20.33
C GLY A 58 -4.13 4.09 -19.65
N MET A 59 -4.26 4.17 -18.33
CA MET A 59 -3.86 5.36 -17.57
C MET A 59 -2.36 5.64 -17.68
N LYS A 60 -1.52 4.60 -17.52
CA LYS A 60 -0.06 4.76 -17.66
C LYS A 60 0.31 5.26 -19.05
N LYS A 61 -0.31 4.73 -20.10
CA LYS A 61 -0.07 5.19 -21.47
C LYS A 61 -0.45 6.66 -21.63
N ALA A 62 -1.63 7.07 -21.16
CA ALA A 62 -2.06 8.47 -21.20
C ALA A 62 -1.09 9.39 -20.43
N MET A 63 -0.58 8.97 -19.27
CA MET A 63 0.43 9.72 -18.52
C MET A 63 1.74 9.88 -19.27
N MET A 64 2.18 8.84 -19.99
CA MET A 64 3.43 8.86 -20.76
C MET A 64 3.32 9.71 -22.04
N GLU A 65 2.13 9.81 -22.60
CA GLU A 65 1.84 10.56 -23.84
C GLU A 65 1.40 12.01 -23.57
N ALA A 66 1.17 12.38 -22.31
CA ALA A 66 0.72 13.70 -21.92
C ALA A 66 1.74 14.79 -22.28
N LEU A 67 1.24 15.91 -22.81
CA LEU A 67 2.05 17.10 -23.03
C LEU A 67 2.28 17.80 -21.69
N LEU A 68 3.53 17.99 -21.32
CA LEU A 68 3.91 18.60 -20.05
C LEU A 68 4.42 20.03 -20.28
N GLY A 69 4.22 20.88 -19.28
CA GLY A 69 4.74 22.25 -19.24
C GLY A 69 5.03 22.69 -17.82
N ASP A 70 5.25 23.99 -17.63
CA ASP A 70 5.41 24.56 -16.29
C ASP A 70 4.05 25.07 -15.78
N ASP A 71 3.47 24.35 -14.83
CA ASP A 71 2.18 24.69 -14.25
C ASP A 71 2.22 25.98 -13.40
N VAL A 72 3.37 26.37 -12.84
CA VAL A 72 3.50 27.63 -12.08
C VAL A 72 3.28 28.82 -13.00
N TYR A 73 3.75 28.73 -14.24
CA TYR A 73 3.50 29.73 -15.28
C TYR A 73 2.22 29.46 -16.10
N ARG A 74 1.42 28.45 -15.74
CA ARG A 74 0.20 28.03 -16.46
C ARG A 74 0.46 27.60 -17.91
N GLU A 75 1.63 27.04 -18.16
CA GLU A 75 2.04 26.56 -19.49
C GLU A 75 1.85 25.05 -19.67
N ASP A 76 1.39 24.32 -18.64
CA ASP A 76 1.07 22.89 -18.75
C ASP A 76 -0.32 22.67 -19.39
N PRO A 77 -0.40 22.15 -20.62
CA PRO A 77 -1.66 21.97 -21.32
C PRO A 77 -2.51 20.84 -20.72
N THR A 78 -1.89 19.82 -20.12
CA THR A 78 -2.59 18.67 -19.55
C THR A 78 -3.32 19.08 -18.27
N VAL A 79 -2.67 19.88 -17.41
CA VAL A 79 -3.31 20.44 -16.22
C VAL A 79 -4.45 21.37 -16.61
N SER A 80 -4.24 22.25 -17.60
CA SER A 80 -5.28 23.15 -18.09
C SER A 80 -6.50 22.40 -18.63
N GLU A 81 -6.30 21.34 -19.42
CA GLU A 81 -7.38 20.51 -19.93
C GLU A 81 -8.17 19.84 -18.80
N LEU A 82 -7.48 19.32 -17.79
CA LEU A 82 -8.10 18.71 -16.61
C LEU A 82 -8.97 19.73 -15.86
N GLU A 83 -8.45 20.92 -15.58
CA GLU A 83 -9.18 21.98 -14.88
C GLU A 83 -10.40 22.46 -15.67
N ASN A 84 -10.24 22.68 -16.98
CA ASN A 84 -11.34 23.05 -17.87
C ASN A 84 -12.45 21.99 -17.90
N ARG A 85 -12.07 20.71 -17.95
CA ARG A 85 -13.03 19.61 -17.85
C ARG A 85 -13.78 19.65 -16.51
N MET A 86 -13.10 19.93 -15.41
CA MET A 86 -13.74 20.04 -14.10
C MET A 86 -14.67 21.24 -13.97
N ILE A 87 -14.33 22.39 -14.55
CA ILE A 87 -15.20 23.57 -14.68
C ILE A 87 -16.52 23.17 -15.35
N HIS A 88 -16.46 22.49 -16.49
CA HIS A 88 -17.65 22.03 -17.21
C HIS A 88 -18.47 20.98 -16.45
N LEU A 89 -17.80 20.03 -15.78
CA LEU A 89 -18.49 18.99 -15.01
C LEU A 89 -19.18 19.52 -13.75
N THR A 90 -18.60 20.54 -13.12
CA THR A 90 -19.10 21.07 -11.83
C THR A 90 -19.94 22.34 -11.97
N GLY A 91 -19.91 23.00 -13.13
CA GLY A 91 -20.57 24.28 -13.37
C GLY A 91 -19.97 25.43 -12.55
N LYS A 92 -18.71 25.33 -12.14
CA LYS A 92 -17.97 26.38 -11.41
C LYS A 92 -17.20 27.27 -12.38
N GLU A 93 -16.83 28.45 -11.94
CA GLU A 93 -16.09 29.43 -12.77
C GLU A 93 -14.62 29.05 -12.97
N ALA A 94 -14.02 28.35 -12.00
CA ALA A 94 -12.63 27.93 -12.02
C ALA A 94 -12.44 26.59 -11.30
N ALA A 95 -11.35 25.89 -11.64
CA ALA A 95 -10.87 24.70 -10.95
C ALA A 95 -9.37 24.81 -10.70
N LEU A 96 -8.86 24.05 -9.72
CA LEU A 96 -7.45 24.01 -9.38
C LEU A 96 -7.02 22.56 -9.12
N PHE A 97 -6.02 22.07 -9.83
CA PHE A 97 -5.40 20.78 -9.54
C PHE A 97 -4.46 20.89 -8.34
N VAL A 98 -4.53 19.93 -7.41
CA VAL A 98 -3.69 19.88 -6.22
C VAL A 98 -3.20 18.46 -5.95
N PRO A 99 -2.02 18.27 -5.32
CA PRO A 99 -1.43 16.95 -5.10
C PRO A 99 -2.20 16.03 -4.15
N SER A 100 -3.07 16.58 -3.30
CA SER A 100 -3.84 15.78 -2.34
C SER A 100 -5.16 16.45 -1.94
N GLY A 101 -6.13 15.64 -1.54
CA GLY A 101 -7.40 16.14 -0.98
C GLY A 101 -7.20 16.98 0.29
N THR A 102 -6.21 16.65 1.13
CA THR A 102 -5.88 17.43 2.32
C THR A 102 -5.45 18.86 1.97
N MET A 103 -4.60 19.02 0.94
CA MET A 103 -4.18 20.35 0.47
C MET A 103 -5.37 21.13 -0.09
N GLY A 104 -6.24 20.48 -0.88
CA GLY A 104 -7.46 21.12 -1.41
C GLY A 104 -8.38 21.64 -0.30
N ASN A 105 -8.62 20.81 0.73
CA ASN A 105 -9.44 21.21 1.88
C ASN A 105 -8.81 22.36 2.68
N LEU A 106 -7.49 22.33 2.87
CA LEU A 106 -6.76 23.38 3.58
C LEU A 106 -6.85 24.72 2.82
N ILE A 107 -6.55 24.72 1.52
CA ILE A 107 -6.65 25.93 0.69
C ILE A 107 -8.08 26.47 0.70
N SER A 108 -9.08 25.61 0.52
CA SER A 108 -10.49 26.03 0.55
C SER A 108 -10.86 26.67 1.88
N SER A 109 -10.46 26.07 3.00
CA SER A 109 -10.77 26.58 4.34
C SER A 109 -10.07 27.92 4.58
N TRP A 110 -8.78 27.99 4.25
CA TRP A 110 -7.96 29.18 4.46
C TRP A 110 -8.42 30.35 3.60
N TRP A 111 -8.73 30.09 2.32
CA TRP A 111 -9.30 31.08 1.42
C TRP A 111 -10.62 31.62 1.97
N TYR A 112 -11.54 30.72 2.31
CA TYR A 112 -12.86 31.10 2.79
C TYR A 112 -12.77 32.01 4.03
N THR A 113 -11.97 31.63 5.03
CA THR A 113 -11.85 32.44 6.25
C THR A 113 -11.15 33.77 5.99
N THR A 114 -10.07 33.78 5.20
CA THR A 114 -9.28 35.00 4.98
C THR A 114 -10.06 36.05 4.20
N SER A 115 -10.81 35.65 3.16
CA SER A 115 -11.67 36.56 2.40
C SER A 115 -12.78 37.19 3.26
N HIS A 116 -13.23 36.51 4.32
CA HIS A 116 -14.21 37.09 5.25
C HIS A 116 -13.55 38.08 6.21
N TYR A 117 -12.32 37.84 6.66
CA TYR A 117 -11.61 38.79 7.53
C TYR A 117 -11.26 40.10 6.82
N SER A 118 -10.82 40.04 5.55
CA SER A 118 -10.46 41.24 4.78
C SER A 118 -11.66 42.14 4.43
N ASN A 119 -12.89 41.63 4.50
CA ASN A 119 -14.11 42.38 4.21
C ASN A 119 -14.73 43.04 5.46
N ILE A 120 -14.16 42.82 6.66
CA ILE A 120 -14.67 43.35 7.93
C ILE A 120 -13.75 44.46 8.50
N SER A 121 -12.53 44.62 7.96
CA SER A 121 -11.59 45.70 8.27
C SER A 121 -11.68 46.84 7.26
#